data_AF-A0A2B4S6S7-F1
#
_entry.id   AF-A0A2B4S6S7-F1
#
_cell.length_a   1.000
_cell.length_b   1.000
_cell.length_c   1.000
_cell.angle_alpha   90.00
_cell.angle_beta   90.00
_cell.angle_gamma   90.00
#
_symmetry.space_group_name_H-M   'P 1'
#
loop_
_entity.id
_entity.type
_entity.pdbx_description
1 polymer ?
#
loop_
_entity_poly.entity_id
_entity_poly.type
_entity_poly.pdbx_seq_one_letter_code
_entity_poly.pdbx_strand_id
1 'polypeptide(L)'
;MKESIKAIQCHMIVDEDMSLEKQHRHCPKGKDAWCKFCADMHNKTNTYNDSKRLPSVFKKDLDPIFKRLSDNALLSRCLQGFTQNQNESVNSKLWSRCSKATSVGVRKVRISVCETVAVFNTGAASKAVIMNLSGVNPGQRAFGLDSKPEISVKQGIKKMKSKKHIQVLPSTNREQTVEIKYAEPIFQVVVTPKE
;
A
#
# COMPACT_ATOMS: atom_id res chain seq x y z
N MET A 1 16.94 8.36 -4.36
CA MET A 1 16.47 7.47 -3.27
C MET A 1 17.61 7.01 -2.38
N LYS A 2 18.68 6.42 -2.93
CA LYS A 2 19.86 5.98 -2.15
C LYS A 2 20.50 7.08 -1.29
N GLU A 3 20.80 8.23 -1.90
CA GLU A 3 21.36 9.39 -1.18
C GLU A 3 20.42 9.86 -0.07
N SER A 4 19.10 9.85 -0.31
CA SER A 4 18.10 10.21 0.70
C SER A 4 18.09 9.23 1.88
N ILE A 5 18.27 7.93 1.63
CA ILE A 5 18.38 6.90 2.68
C ILE A 5 19.64 7.12 3.50
N LYS A 6 20.76 7.46 2.85
CA LYS A 6 22.01 7.81 3.56
C LYS A 6 21.90 9.12 4.34
N ALA A 7 21.18 10.11 3.83
CA ALA A 7 20.86 11.31 4.59
C ALA A 7 20.05 10.98 5.85
N ILE A 8 19.03 10.12 5.75
CA ILE A 8 18.25 9.66 6.92
C ILE A 8 19.16 9.00 7.96
N GLN A 9 20.08 8.14 7.51
CA GLN A 9 21.04 7.48 8.41
C GLN A 9 21.87 8.50 9.22
N CYS A 10 22.45 9.50 8.56
CA CYS A 10 23.25 10.54 9.21
C CYS A 10 22.42 11.51 10.08
N HIS A 11 21.12 11.62 9.81
CA HIS A 11 20.18 12.35 10.66
C HIS A 11 19.67 11.52 11.84
N MET A 12 19.88 10.20 11.84
CA MET A 12 19.41 9.30 12.88
C MET A 12 20.49 9.01 13.93
N ILE A 13 21.74 8.89 13.52
CA ILE A 13 22.86 8.48 14.38
C ILE A 13 23.97 9.52 14.31
N VAL A 14 24.55 9.87 15.45
CA VAL A 14 25.76 10.70 15.51
C VAL A 14 26.96 9.87 15.08
N ASP A 15 27.72 10.38 14.11
CA ASP A 15 29.00 9.80 13.74
C ASP A 15 30.14 10.63 14.31
N GLU A 16 30.69 10.22 15.45
CA GLU A 16 31.76 10.96 16.15
C GLU A 16 33.05 11.06 15.31
N ASP A 17 33.29 10.11 14.42
CA ASP A 17 34.47 10.08 13.54
C ASP A 17 34.34 11.05 12.34
N MET A 18 33.17 11.66 12.13
CA MET A 18 32.85 12.45 10.95
C MET A 18 32.39 13.86 11.34
N SER A 19 32.97 14.89 10.69
CA SER A 19 32.53 16.27 10.91
C SER A 19 31.06 16.49 10.55
N LEU A 20 30.40 17.43 11.23
CA LEU A 20 28.98 17.72 11.02
C LEU A 20 28.64 18.01 9.55
N GLU A 21 29.48 18.79 8.86
CA GLU A 21 29.31 19.07 7.44
C GLU A 21 29.32 17.79 6.57
N LYS A 22 30.24 16.86 6.85
CA LYS A 22 30.30 15.58 6.14
C LYS A 22 29.09 14.70 6.44
N GLN A 23 28.52 14.77 7.65
CA GLN A 23 27.29 14.05 8.01
C GLN A 23 26.07 14.54 7.21
N HIS A 24 26.06 15.81 6.77
CA HIS A 24 24.97 16.37 5.95
C HIS A 24 25.24 16.37 4.45
N ARG A 25 26.30 15.71 3.96
CA ARG A 25 26.69 15.74 2.53
C ARG A 25 25.64 15.19 1.57
N HIS A 26 24.82 14.25 2.03
CA HIS A 26 23.76 13.60 1.25
C HIS A 26 22.42 14.34 1.30
N CYS A 27 22.33 15.38 2.11
CA CYS A 27 21.11 16.15 2.29
C CYS A 27 20.90 17.12 1.12
N PRO A 28 19.64 17.43 0.75
CA PRO A 28 19.37 18.46 -0.23
C PRO A 28 19.86 19.81 0.29
N LYS A 29 20.45 20.59 -0.61
CA LYS A 29 20.92 21.95 -0.35
C LYS A 29 19.85 22.94 -0.79
N GLY A 30 19.68 24.03 -0.05
CA GLY A 30 18.74 25.11 -0.41
C GLY A 30 18.12 25.77 0.82
N LYS A 31 17.50 26.94 0.61
CA LYS A 31 16.82 27.71 1.66
C LYS A 31 15.67 26.95 2.32
N ASP A 32 14.93 26.21 1.51
CA ASP A 32 13.74 25.44 1.92
C ASP A 32 14.03 23.93 2.01
N ALA A 33 15.30 23.57 2.19
CA ALA A 33 15.68 22.17 2.37
C ALA A 33 15.11 21.63 3.69
N TRP A 34 14.59 20.40 3.67
CA TRP A 34 14.14 19.72 4.89
C TRP A 34 15.27 19.55 5.92
N CYS A 35 16.51 19.45 5.45
CA CYS A 35 17.69 19.37 6.31
C CYS A 35 17.96 20.75 6.91
N LYS A 36 17.67 20.88 8.21
CA LYS A 36 17.81 22.14 8.93
C LYS A 36 19.24 22.68 8.95
N PHE A 37 20.26 21.83 9.03
CA PHE A 37 21.66 22.24 8.92
C PHE A 37 21.96 22.89 7.56
N CYS A 38 21.54 22.27 6.45
CA CYS A 38 21.74 22.81 5.11
C CYS A 38 20.93 24.10 4.86
N ALA A 39 19.71 24.17 5.39
CA ALA A 39 18.89 25.37 5.31
C ALA A 39 19.51 26.54 6.08
N ASP A 40 20.02 26.28 7.29
CA ASP A 40 20.65 27.29 8.13
C ASP A 40 21.96 27.82 7.51
N MET A 41 22.77 26.94 6.93
CA MET A 41 23.97 27.34 6.15
C MET A 41 23.61 28.28 4.98
N HIS A 42 22.49 28.05 4.29
CA HIS A 42 22.06 28.90 3.19
C HIS A 42 21.43 30.21 3.65
N ASN A 43 20.70 30.19 4.77
CA ASN A 43 20.03 31.36 5.32
C ASN A 43 20.92 32.19 6.26
N LYS A 44 22.16 31.73 6.52
CA LYS A 44 23.09 32.33 7.49
C LYS A 44 22.50 32.41 8.90
N THR A 45 21.71 31.40 9.26
CA THR A 45 21.13 31.22 10.60
C THR A 45 21.86 30.11 11.35
N ASN A 46 21.64 30.00 12.67
CA ASN A 46 22.24 28.92 13.48
C ASN A 46 21.21 28.37 14.49
N THR A 47 20.26 27.62 13.99
CA THR A 47 19.13 27.06 14.75
C THR A 47 19.08 25.53 14.72
N TYR A 48 19.99 24.91 13.97
CA TYR A 48 20.13 23.46 13.90
C TYR A 48 20.57 22.91 15.26
N ASN A 49 19.91 21.83 15.68
CA ASN A 49 20.19 21.12 16.92
C ASN A 49 20.24 19.63 16.63
N ASP A 50 21.31 18.99 17.08
CA ASP A 50 21.63 17.60 16.81
C ASP A 50 21.36 16.66 18.00
N SER A 51 20.81 17.20 19.11
CA SER A 51 20.55 16.49 20.36
C SER A 51 19.59 15.30 20.24
N LYS A 52 18.79 15.23 19.16
CA LYS A 52 17.80 14.17 18.94
C LYS A 52 18.37 12.92 18.27
N ARG A 53 19.67 12.91 17.96
CA ARG A 53 20.32 11.77 17.29
C ARG A 53 20.71 10.69 18.28
N LEU A 54 20.71 9.45 17.80
CA LEU A 54 21.14 8.30 18.57
C LEU A 54 22.67 8.32 18.77
N PRO A 55 23.17 7.82 19.92
CA PRO A 55 24.59 7.65 20.15
C PRO A 55 25.26 6.73 19.14
N SER A 56 26.56 6.93 18.93
CA SER A 56 27.41 6.19 17.97
C SER A 56 27.40 4.68 18.17
N VAL A 57 27.11 4.19 19.39
CA VAL A 57 27.02 2.76 19.71
C VAL A 57 26.03 1.99 18.83
N PHE A 58 24.95 2.64 18.38
CA PHE A 58 23.93 2.02 17.53
C PHE A 58 24.32 1.95 16.04
N LYS A 59 25.41 2.62 15.65
CA LYS A 59 25.89 2.67 14.26
C LYS A 59 26.16 1.27 13.73
N LYS A 60 26.83 0.43 14.53
CA LYS A 60 27.20 -0.94 14.16
C LYS A 60 25.98 -1.81 13.81
N ASP A 61 24.87 -1.63 14.52
CA ASP A 61 23.65 -2.42 14.32
C ASP A 61 22.78 -1.86 13.18
N LEU A 62 22.77 -0.54 13.00
CA LEU A 62 21.95 0.13 11.99
C LEU A 62 22.61 0.19 10.61
N ASP A 63 23.94 0.25 10.53
CA ASP A 63 24.71 0.23 9.27
C ASP A 63 24.29 -0.89 8.30
N PRO A 64 24.21 -2.18 8.71
CA PRO A 64 23.79 -3.23 7.80
C PRO A 64 22.34 -3.05 7.32
N ILE A 65 21.46 -2.50 8.16
CA ILE A 65 20.06 -2.21 7.80
C ILE A 65 20.02 -1.12 6.74
N PHE A 66 20.68 0.01 6.95
CA PHE A 66 20.73 1.10 5.97
C PHE A 66 21.46 0.71 4.69
N LYS A 67 22.47 -0.16 4.76
CA LYS A 67 23.13 -0.74 3.58
C LYS A 67 22.15 -1.57 2.76
N ARG A 68 21.38 -2.45 3.40
CA ARG A 68 20.33 -3.24 2.73
C ARG A 68 19.23 -2.35 2.16
N LEU A 69 18.80 -1.31 2.88
CA LEU A 69 17.80 -0.36 2.39
C LEU A 69 18.30 0.44 1.18
N SER A 70 19.61 0.67 1.09
CA SER A 70 20.27 1.37 -0.01
C SER A 70 20.58 0.47 -1.22
N ASP A 71 20.14 -0.79 -1.20
CA ASP A 71 20.39 -1.76 -2.26
C ASP A 71 19.59 -1.43 -3.53
N ASN A 72 20.24 -1.47 -4.70
CA ASN A 72 19.61 -1.09 -5.96
C ASN A 72 18.47 -2.03 -6.37
N ALA A 73 18.59 -3.33 -6.08
CA ALA A 73 17.53 -4.30 -6.41
C ALA A 73 16.31 -4.12 -5.49
N LEU A 74 16.51 -3.72 -4.24
CA LEU A 74 15.40 -3.33 -3.37
C LEU A 74 14.73 -2.04 -3.85
N LEU A 75 15.52 -1.01 -4.16
CA LEU A 75 15.02 0.30 -4.57
C LEU A 75 14.29 0.27 -5.92
N SER A 76 14.71 -0.59 -6.85
CA SER A 76 14.05 -0.76 -8.14
C SER A 76 12.61 -1.27 -8.00
N ARG A 77 12.31 -2.08 -6.96
CA ARG A 77 10.96 -2.52 -6.65
C ARG A 77 10.06 -1.37 -6.17
N CYS A 78 10.64 -0.37 -5.50
CA CYS A 78 9.91 0.80 -5.04
C CYS A 78 9.52 1.78 -6.17
N LEU A 79 10.21 1.74 -7.32
CA LEU A 79 9.92 2.63 -8.46
C LEU A 79 8.53 2.39 -9.06
N GLN A 80 7.99 1.18 -8.92
CA GLN A 80 6.68 0.82 -9.46
C GLN A 80 5.52 1.41 -8.65
N GLY A 81 5.80 2.06 -7.50
CA GLY A 81 4.78 2.71 -6.68
C GLY A 81 3.79 1.72 -6.04
N PHE A 82 4.12 0.42 -6.01
CA PHE A 82 3.29 -0.56 -5.34
C PHE A 82 3.27 -0.29 -3.83
N THR A 83 2.06 -0.38 -3.26
CA THR A 83 1.89 -0.22 -1.83
C THR A 83 2.55 -1.39 -1.09
N GLN A 84 3.25 -1.09 0.00
CA GLN A 84 3.96 -2.07 0.84
C GLN A 84 3.02 -3.14 1.43
N ASN A 85 1.70 -2.87 1.46
CA ASN A 85 0.70 -3.80 1.97
C ASN A 85 -0.60 -3.77 1.15
N GLN A 86 -0.55 -4.26 -0.08
CA GLN A 86 -1.73 -4.38 -0.94
C GLN A 86 -2.84 -5.19 -0.25
N ASN A 87 -2.48 -6.25 0.47
CA ASN A 87 -3.43 -7.12 1.15
C ASN A 87 -4.18 -6.40 2.28
N GLU A 88 -3.46 -5.66 3.14
CA GLU A 88 -4.10 -4.87 4.20
C GLU A 88 -4.93 -3.73 3.61
N SER A 89 -4.47 -3.08 2.54
CA SER A 89 -5.23 -2.02 1.87
C SER A 89 -6.56 -2.53 1.29
N VAL A 90 -6.52 -3.66 0.55
CA VAL A 90 -7.72 -4.33 0.02
C VAL A 90 -8.65 -4.77 1.15
N ASN A 91 -8.09 -5.42 2.17
CA ASN A 91 -8.87 -5.93 3.31
C ASN A 91 -9.52 -4.78 4.09
N SER A 92 -8.78 -3.73 4.42
CA SER A 92 -9.30 -2.53 5.07
C SER A 92 -10.46 -1.94 4.27
N LYS A 93 -10.32 -1.86 2.95
CA LYS A 93 -11.36 -1.35 2.06
C LYS A 93 -12.59 -2.27 1.94
N LEU A 94 -12.41 -3.57 2.06
CA LEU A 94 -13.50 -4.55 2.12
C LEU A 94 -14.25 -4.40 3.44
N TRP A 95 -13.54 -4.38 4.55
CA TRP A 95 -14.14 -4.30 5.88
C TRP A 95 -14.82 -2.96 6.14
N SER A 96 -14.36 -1.88 5.50
CA SER A 96 -15.07 -0.58 5.54
C SER A 96 -16.44 -0.62 4.85
N ARG A 97 -16.65 -1.53 3.88
CA ARG A 97 -17.94 -1.72 3.18
C ARG A 97 -18.80 -2.80 3.80
N CYS A 98 -18.15 -3.81 4.36
CA CYS A 98 -18.76 -5.01 4.89
C CYS A 98 -18.06 -5.35 6.20
N SER A 99 -18.48 -4.73 7.29
CA SER A 99 -17.84 -4.91 8.60
C SER A 99 -17.80 -6.38 9.01
N LYS A 100 -16.68 -6.81 9.61
CA LYS A 100 -16.57 -8.13 10.25
C LYS A 100 -17.44 -8.26 11.50
N ALA A 101 -17.74 -7.13 12.15
CA ALA A 101 -18.45 -7.11 13.42
C ALA A 101 -19.98 -7.29 13.26
N THR A 102 -20.49 -7.26 12.02
CA THR A 102 -21.92 -7.38 11.75
C THR A 102 -22.22 -8.60 10.90
N SER A 103 -23.22 -9.37 11.32
CA SER A 103 -23.74 -10.49 10.53
C SER A 103 -24.42 -9.94 9.28
N VAL A 104 -23.88 -10.27 8.11
CA VAL A 104 -24.42 -9.86 6.81
C VAL A 104 -24.68 -11.07 5.92
N GLY A 105 -25.73 -11.00 5.10
CA GLY A 105 -26.05 -12.08 4.17
C GLY A 105 -24.95 -12.29 3.12
N VAL A 106 -24.79 -13.54 2.67
CA VAL A 106 -23.75 -13.95 1.70
C VAL A 106 -23.75 -13.13 0.40
N ARG A 107 -24.93 -12.65 -0.03
CA ARG A 107 -25.07 -11.79 -1.22
C ARG A 107 -24.35 -10.45 -1.04
N LYS A 108 -24.49 -9.83 0.14
CA LYS A 108 -23.85 -8.54 0.45
C LYS A 108 -22.33 -8.68 0.48
N VAL A 109 -21.82 -9.73 1.13
CA VAL A 109 -20.38 -10.03 1.19
C VAL A 109 -19.80 -10.15 -0.22
N ARG A 110 -20.44 -10.91 -1.11
CA ARG A 110 -19.97 -11.08 -2.50
C ARG A 110 -19.93 -9.78 -3.29
N ILE A 111 -20.97 -8.96 -3.17
CA ILE A 111 -21.03 -7.64 -3.83
C ILE A 111 -19.90 -6.76 -3.30
N SER A 112 -19.71 -6.70 -1.98
CA SER A 112 -18.66 -5.89 -1.36
C SER A 112 -17.25 -6.35 -1.75
N VAL A 113 -17.00 -7.65 -1.90
CA VAL A 113 -15.72 -8.18 -2.41
C VAL A 113 -15.50 -7.77 -3.86
N CYS A 114 -16.48 -8.00 -4.75
CA CYS A 114 -16.36 -7.63 -6.15
C CYS A 114 -16.15 -6.12 -6.35
N GLU A 115 -16.92 -5.28 -5.64
CA GLU A 115 -16.77 -3.83 -5.69
C GLU A 115 -15.40 -3.40 -5.17
N THR A 116 -14.95 -3.95 -4.04
CA THR A 116 -13.65 -3.61 -3.45
C THR A 116 -12.50 -3.95 -4.39
N VAL A 117 -12.50 -5.16 -4.99
CA VAL A 117 -11.44 -5.57 -5.92
C VAL A 117 -11.45 -4.70 -7.18
N ALA A 118 -12.62 -4.40 -7.73
CA ALA A 118 -12.73 -3.56 -8.93
C ALA A 118 -12.20 -2.13 -8.66
N VAL A 119 -12.62 -1.53 -7.54
CA VAL A 119 -12.16 -0.20 -7.13
C VAL A 119 -10.68 -0.19 -6.74
N PHE A 120 -10.15 -1.25 -6.15
CA PHE A 120 -8.72 -1.34 -5.82
C PHE A 120 -7.85 -1.38 -7.08
N ASN A 121 -8.29 -2.11 -8.11
CA ASN A 121 -7.52 -2.30 -9.33
C ASN A 121 -7.63 -1.13 -10.31
N THR A 122 -8.80 -0.48 -10.42
CA THR A 122 -9.02 0.57 -11.44
C THR A 122 -9.72 1.82 -10.90
N GLY A 123 -9.70 2.03 -9.58
CA GLY A 123 -10.16 3.26 -8.94
C GLY A 123 -11.62 3.62 -9.23
N ALA A 124 -11.85 4.91 -9.46
CA ALA A 124 -13.17 5.50 -9.65
C ALA A 124 -13.89 4.96 -10.91
N ALA A 125 -13.14 4.59 -11.95
CA ALA A 125 -13.72 4.13 -13.21
C ALA A 125 -14.50 2.82 -13.04
N SER A 126 -14.00 1.86 -12.24
CA SER A 126 -14.77 0.64 -11.93
C SER A 126 -16.05 0.95 -11.16
N LYS A 127 -16.01 1.93 -10.26
CA LYS A 127 -17.20 2.36 -9.51
C LYS A 127 -18.26 2.96 -10.44
N ALA A 128 -17.86 3.75 -11.43
CA ALA A 128 -18.75 4.30 -12.45
C ALA A 128 -19.46 3.20 -13.26
N VAL A 129 -18.71 2.17 -13.69
CA VAL A 129 -19.27 1.01 -14.40
C VAL A 129 -20.27 0.25 -13.52
N ILE A 130 -19.94 -0.01 -12.26
CA ILE A 130 -20.84 -0.70 -11.32
C ILE A 130 -22.14 0.11 -11.10
N MET A 131 -22.03 1.44 -10.97
CA MET A 131 -23.20 2.33 -10.84
C MET A 131 -24.10 2.23 -12.09
N ASN A 132 -23.53 2.36 -13.28
CA ASN A 132 -24.26 2.21 -14.55
C ASN A 132 -24.99 0.87 -14.64
N LEU A 133 -24.30 -0.24 -14.33
CA LEU A 133 -24.88 -1.59 -14.33
C LEU A 133 -26.00 -1.77 -13.29
N SER A 134 -26.01 -0.93 -12.26
CA SER A 134 -27.03 -0.92 -11.21
C SER A 134 -28.16 0.07 -11.49
N GLY A 135 -28.19 0.70 -12.66
CA GLY A 135 -29.18 1.71 -13.03
C GLY A 135 -28.97 3.08 -12.38
N VAL A 136 -27.78 3.34 -11.83
CA VAL A 136 -27.44 4.62 -11.20
C VAL A 136 -26.47 5.38 -12.12
N ASN A 137 -26.84 6.59 -12.53
CA ASN A 137 -25.97 7.42 -13.35
C ASN A 137 -24.77 7.93 -12.52
N PRO A 138 -23.52 7.60 -12.90
CA PRO A 138 -22.34 8.16 -12.27
C PRO A 138 -22.12 9.61 -12.73
N GLY A 139 -21.68 10.47 -11.81
CA GLY A 139 -21.34 11.85 -12.14
C GLY A 139 -20.15 11.93 -13.12
N GLN A 140 -20.08 12.98 -13.92
CA GLN A 140 -19.07 13.17 -14.98
C GLN A 140 -17.62 12.97 -14.50
N ARG A 141 -17.32 13.30 -13.23
CA ARG A 141 -15.98 13.12 -12.62
C ARG A 141 -15.59 11.67 -12.34
N ALA A 142 -16.52 10.72 -12.40
CA ALA A 142 -16.27 9.32 -12.07
C ALA A 142 -15.54 8.55 -13.19
N PHE A 143 -15.58 9.05 -14.43
CA PHE A 143 -14.91 8.45 -15.60
C PHE A 143 -13.53 9.04 -15.87
N GLY A 144 -13.11 10.07 -15.12
CA GLY A 144 -11.92 10.88 -15.43
C GLY A 144 -10.57 10.23 -15.12
N LEU A 145 -10.51 8.94 -14.75
CA LEU A 145 -9.25 8.27 -14.38
C LEU A 145 -9.24 6.84 -14.95
N ASP A 146 -8.55 6.68 -16.08
CA ASP A 146 -8.14 5.45 -16.77
C ASP A 146 -9.18 4.58 -17.51
N SER A 147 -8.82 4.22 -18.75
CA SER A 147 -9.60 3.53 -19.78
C SER A 147 -9.67 1.99 -19.67
N LYS A 148 -9.36 1.41 -18.50
CA LYS A 148 -9.36 -0.06 -18.27
C LYS A 148 -10.55 -0.69 -17.50
N PRO A 149 -11.67 -0.01 -17.17
CA PRO A 149 -12.61 -0.49 -16.14
C PRO A 149 -13.55 -1.61 -16.61
N GLU A 150 -13.96 -1.66 -17.89
CA GLU A 150 -15.04 -2.55 -18.32
C GLU A 150 -14.68 -4.03 -18.31
N ILE A 151 -13.46 -4.38 -18.70
CA ILE A 151 -13.03 -5.78 -18.85
C ILE A 151 -12.96 -6.45 -17.47
N SER A 152 -12.39 -5.76 -16.48
CA SER A 152 -12.25 -6.26 -15.11
C SER A 152 -13.59 -6.46 -14.41
N VAL A 153 -14.54 -5.53 -14.60
CA VAL A 153 -15.90 -5.65 -14.04
C VAL A 153 -16.66 -6.80 -14.68
N LYS A 154 -16.59 -6.96 -16.02
CA LYS A 154 -17.21 -8.08 -16.74
C LYS A 154 -16.63 -9.43 -16.29
N GLN A 155 -15.32 -9.52 -16.04
CA GLN A 155 -14.68 -10.73 -15.50
C GLN A 155 -15.13 -11.04 -14.06
N GLY A 156 -15.25 -10.04 -13.19
CA GLY A 156 -15.77 -10.20 -11.83
C GLY A 156 -17.21 -10.73 -11.81
N ILE A 157 -18.07 -10.19 -12.68
CA ILE A 157 -19.47 -10.63 -12.82
C ILE A 157 -19.54 -12.05 -13.40
N LYS A 158 -18.71 -12.39 -14.40
CA LYS A 158 -18.65 -13.74 -15.00
C LYS A 158 -18.25 -14.81 -13.97
N LYS A 159 -17.26 -14.51 -13.11
CA LYS A 159 -16.86 -15.39 -11.99
C LYS A 159 -18.00 -15.60 -10.97
N MET A 160 -18.83 -14.59 -10.74
CA MET A 160 -20.00 -14.70 -9.86
C MET A 160 -21.11 -15.58 -10.46
N LYS A 161 -21.33 -15.49 -11.78
CA LYS A 161 -22.36 -16.28 -12.49
C LYS A 161 -21.97 -17.73 -12.77
N SER A 162 -20.67 -18.04 -12.87
CA SER A 162 -20.16 -19.38 -13.20
C SER A 162 -20.26 -20.40 -12.04
N LYS A 163 -20.49 -19.98 -10.79
CA LYS A 163 -20.68 -20.90 -9.67
C LYS A 163 -22.15 -21.36 -9.59
N LYS A 164 -22.50 -22.35 -10.42
CA LYS A 164 -23.84 -22.98 -10.45
C LYS A 164 -24.12 -23.95 -9.30
N HIS A 165 -23.13 -24.28 -8.47
CA HIS A 165 -23.35 -24.97 -7.19
C HIS A 165 -22.66 -24.19 -6.08
N ILE A 166 -23.44 -23.37 -5.38
CA ILE A 166 -23.19 -23.12 -3.96
C ILE A 166 -24.17 -24.04 -3.26
N GLN A 167 -23.70 -25.21 -2.84
CA GLN A 167 -24.41 -25.92 -1.78
C GLN A 167 -24.30 -25.04 -0.54
N VAL A 168 -25.40 -24.36 -0.22
CA VAL A 168 -25.61 -23.81 1.12
C VAL A 168 -25.88 -25.04 1.98
N LEU A 169 -24.87 -25.47 2.75
CA LEU A 169 -25.10 -26.48 3.77
C LEU A 169 -26.11 -25.92 4.79
N PRO A 170 -27.05 -26.75 5.28
CA PRO A 170 -28.07 -26.30 6.23
C PRO A 170 -27.41 -25.71 7.47
N SER A 171 -28.04 -24.66 8.00
CA SER A 171 -27.63 -23.97 9.23
C SER A 171 -27.31 -24.96 10.34
N THR A 172 -26.04 -25.09 10.70
CA THR A 172 -25.63 -25.59 12.01
C THR A 172 -24.40 -24.81 12.46
N ASN A 173 -24.44 -24.39 13.73
CA ASN A 173 -23.41 -23.64 14.42
C ASN A 173 -22.04 -24.30 14.25
N ARG A 174 -21.09 -23.63 13.58
CA ARG A 174 -19.64 -23.51 13.90
C ARG A 174 -18.86 -22.99 12.69
N GLU A 175 -17.77 -22.30 13.02
CA GLU A 175 -16.92 -21.45 12.17
C GLU A 175 -16.47 -22.12 10.86
N GLN A 176 -16.61 -21.41 9.74
CA GLN A 176 -15.93 -21.74 8.48
C GLN A 176 -14.91 -20.65 8.15
N THR A 177 -13.63 -21.02 8.12
CA THR A 177 -12.53 -20.17 7.66
C THR A 177 -12.51 -20.11 6.13
N VAL A 178 -12.69 -18.91 5.58
CA VAL A 178 -12.51 -18.63 4.15
C VAL A 178 -11.02 -18.42 3.87
N GLU A 179 -10.38 -19.37 3.18
CA GLU A 179 -8.98 -19.21 2.76
C GLU A 179 -8.89 -18.48 1.42
N ILE A 180 -8.21 -17.33 1.41
CA ILE A 180 -7.91 -16.54 0.22
C ILE A 180 -6.49 -16.90 -0.22
N LYS A 181 -6.35 -17.71 -1.28
CA LYS A 181 -5.03 -18.00 -1.86
C LYS A 181 -4.62 -16.87 -2.81
N TYR A 182 -3.42 -16.32 -2.58
CA TYR A 182 -2.80 -15.25 -3.35
C TYR A 182 -1.95 -15.85 -4.47
N ALA A 183 -2.25 -15.53 -5.72
CA ALA A 183 -1.37 -15.79 -6.85
C ALA A 183 -1.10 -14.45 -7.55
N GLU A 184 0.16 -14.00 -7.50
CA GLU A 184 0.62 -12.94 -8.40
C GLU A 184 0.64 -13.48 -9.84
N PRO A 185 0.25 -12.71 -10.87
CA PRO A 185 -0.31 -11.38 -10.87
C PRO A 185 -1.75 -11.40 -11.45
N ILE A 186 -2.70 -12.12 -10.84
CA ILE A 186 -4.16 -11.97 -11.03
C ILE A 186 -4.80 -12.69 -9.85
N PHE A 187 -5.61 -12.00 -9.07
CA PHE A 187 -6.45 -12.64 -8.03
C PHE A 187 -7.28 -13.79 -8.64
N GLN A 188 -6.83 -15.03 -8.42
CA GLN A 188 -7.56 -16.24 -8.69
C GLN A 188 -8.09 -16.80 -7.37
N VAL A 189 -9.41 -16.89 -7.25
CA VAL A 189 -10.06 -17.59 -6.14
C VAL A 189 -9.96 -19.09 -6.45
N VAL A 190 -8.97 -19.77 -5.87
CA VAL A 190 -8.81 -21.22 -5.95
C VAL A 190 -9.38 -21.85 -4.67
N VAL A 191 -10.36 -22.75 -4.83
CA VAL A 191 -10.93 -23.55 -3.74
C VAL A 191 -10.36 -24.95 -3.89
N THR A 192 -9.51 -25.39 -2.97
CA THR A 192 -8.99 -26.77 -2.95
C THR A 192 -9.83 -27.62 -2.00
N PRO A 193 -10.24 -28.85 -2.38
CA PRO A 193 -10.84 -29.79 -1.45
C PRO A 193 -9.78 -30.25 -0.44
N LYS A 194 -10.20 -30.58 0.78
CA LYS A 194 -9.37 -31.37 1.70
C LYS A 194 -9.53 -32.84 1.34
N GLU A 195 -8.39 -33.53 1.37
CA GLU A 195 -8.24 -34.99 1.27
C GLU A 195 -9.15 -35.73 2.25
#